data_AF-A0A6L7CIW4-F1
#
_entry.id   AF-A0A6L7CIW4-F1
#
_cell.length_a   1.000
_cell.length_b   1.000
_cell.length_c   1.000
_cell.angle_alpha   90.00
_cell.angle_beta   90.00
_cell.angle_gamma   90.00
#
_symmetry.space_group_name_H-M   'P 1'
#
loop_
_entity.id
_entity.type
_entity.pdbx_description
1 polymer ?
#
loop_
_entity_poly.entity_id
_entity_poly.type
_entity_poly.pdbx_seq_one_letter_code
_entity_poly.pdbx_strand_id
1 'polypeptide(L)'
;MDNDKIDQHSDEIEVESEEKERGKKIEIDEDRLPSRAMAIHEHIRQDGEKELERDAMALLWSAIAAGLSMGASLLAKGIFHVELEGVPGSFLLENLGYTFGFIIVIMARQQLFTENTVTAVLPVMQKPTMSNVGLLIRLWGVVLLGNILGTGIAAWAFEYMPIFNEETRDAFVKIGMDVMKNTPSEMFANAIISGWLIATMVWMFPA
;
A
#
# COMPACT_ATOMS: atom_id res chain seq x y z
N MET A 1 4.21 -39.50 17.51
CA MET A 1 4.93 -39.60 16.23
C MET A 1 4.04 -38.98 15.17
N ASP A 2 4.60 -38.03 14.42
CA ASP A 2 4.04 -37.30 13.29
C ASP A 2 2.98 -36.23 13.54
N ASN A 3 3.39 -35.13 14.19
CA ASN A 3 2.81 -33.81 13.89
C ASN A 3 3.87 -32.72 13.60
N ASP A 4 5.16 -33.10 13.48
CA ASP A 4 6.31 -32.18 13.33
C ASP A 4 6.64 -31.84 11.86
N LYS A 5 5.73 -32.07 10.91
CA LYS A 5 6.04 -31.96 9.47
C LYS A 5 5.28 -30.89 8.69
N ILE A 6 4.49 -30.05 9.36
CA ILE A 6 3.78 -28.95 8.68
C ILE A 6 4.49 -27.59 8.87
N ASP A 7 5.44 -27.48 9.80
CA ASP A 7 6.03 -26.19 10.19
C ASP A 7 7.52 -26.03 9.81
N GLN A 8 8.01 -26.79 8.82
CA GLN A 8 9.43 -26.77 8.41
C GLN A 8 9.76 -25.73 7.31
N HIS A 9 8.89 -24.75 7.04
CA HIS A 9 9.17 -23.69 6.06
C HIS A 9 9.41 -22.30 6.69
N SER A 10 9.45 -22.20 8.02
CA SER A 10 9.78 -20.97 8.75
C SER A 10 11.20 -21.01 9.31
N ASP A 11 12.20 -21.24 8.45
CA ASP A 11 13.54 -20.73 8.79
C ASP A 11 13.37 -19.20 8.96
N GLU A 12 13.41 -18.79 10.23
CA GLU A 12 13.00 -17.52 10.84
C GLU A 12 13.27 -16.30 9.95
N ILE A 13 12.26 -15.84 9.22
CA ILE A 13 12.26 -14.49 8.64
C ILE A 13 12.03 -13.53 9.80
N GLU A 14 13.12 -13.12 10.43
CA GLU A 14 13.08 -12.20 11.55
C GLU A 14 13.85 -10.92 11.25
N VAL A 15 13.23 -9.80 11.61
CA VAL A 15 13.90 -8.50 11.61
C VAL A 15 14.87 -8.48 12.79
N GLU A 16 16.11 -8.11 12.51
CA GLU A 16 17.10 -7.89 13.55
C GLU A 16 16.81 -6.58 14.29
N SER A 17 16.61 -6.62 15.61
CA SER A 17 16.37 -5.44 16.46
C SER A 17 17.12 -5.55 17.79
N GLU A 18 17.39 -4.41 18.46
CA GLU A 18 18.08 -4.41 19.77
C GLU A 18 17.26 -5.09 20.88
N GLU A 19 15.93 -5.06 20.77
CA GLU A 19 15.00 -5.64 21.75
C GLU A 19 15.06 -7.15 21.74
N LYS A 20 15.10 -7.74 20.53
CA LYS A 20 15.28 -9.18 20.32
C LYS A 20 16.65 -9.66 20.80
N GLU A 21 17.72 -8.91 20.53
CA GLU A 21 19.06 -9.23 21.05
C GLU A 21 19.12 -9.25 22.58
N ARG A 22 18.34 -8.39 23.24
CA ARG A 22 18.24 -8.33 24.71
C ARG A 22 17.25 -9.34 25.29
N GLY A 23 16.57 -10.13 24.46
CA GLY A 23 15.54 -11.09 24.88
C GLY A 23 14.34 -10.46 25.58
N LYS A 24 14.09 -9.16 25.36
CA LYS A 24 12.93 -8.47 25.93
C LYS A 24 11.76 -8.62 24.99
N LYS A 25 10.58 -8.96 25.54
CA LYS A 25 9.34 -8.81 24.79
C LYS A 25 9.15 -7.33 24.44
N ILE A 26 8.74 -7.11 23.21
CA ILE A 26 8.34 -5.81 22.69
C ILE A 26 7.05 -5.42 23.42
N GLU A 27 7.15 -4.66 24.49
CA GLU A 27 6.02 -4.19 25.29
C GLU A 27 6.10 -2.66 25.36
N ILE A 28 5.20 -1.96 24.66
CA ILE A 28 5.12 -0.50 24.69
C ILE A 28 4.46 -0.10 26.00
N ASP A 29 5.28 0.32 26.96
CA ASP A 29 4.79 0.99 28.16
C ASP A 29 4.53 2.46 27.81
N GLU A 30 3.32 2.75 27.30
CA GLU A 30 2.91 4.11 26.88
C GLU A 30 3.06 5.13 28.01
N ASP A 31 2.92 4.70 29.26
CA ASP A 31 3.05 5.54 30.47
C ASP A 31 4.51 5.88 30.80
N ARG A 32 5.49 5.16 30.24
CA ARG A 32 6.93 5.45 30.39
C ARG A 32 7.50 6.33 29.29
N LEU A 33 6.77 6.54 28.19
CA LEU A 33 7.28 7.30 27.06
C LEU A 33 7.07 8.81 27.28
N PRO A 34 8.08 9.65 26.99
CA PRO A 34 8.05 11.07 27.31
C PRO A 34 7.02 11.89 26.50
N SER A 35 6.43 11.33 25.43
CA SER A 35 5.40 12.00 24.64
C SER A 35 4.56 11.03 23.80
N ARG A 36 3.32 11.43 23.45
CA ARG A 36 2.43 10.66 22.54
C ARG A 36 3.04 10.45 21.14
N ALA A 37 3.84 11.41 20.65
CA ALA A 37 4.51 11.28 19.36
C ALA A 37 5.53 10.12 19.37
N MET A 38 6.22 9.91 20.49
CA MET A 38 7.13 8.79 20.66
C MET A 38 6.39 7.45 20.71
N ALA A 39 5.22 7.39 21.36
CA ALA A 39 4.39 6.19 21.38
C ALA A 39 3.89 5.81 19.97
N ILE A 40 3.43 6.79 19.18
CA ILE A 40 3.00 6.55 17.78
C ILE A 40 4.19 6.07 16.93
N HIS A 41 5.35 6.70 17.05
CA HIS A 41 6.56 6.27 16.34
C HIS A 41 6.92 4.82 16.65
N GLU A 42 6.85 4.43 17.92
CA GLU A 42 7.16 3.07 18.37
C GLU A 42 6.14 2.04 17.88
N HIS A 43 4.84 2.36 17.90
CA HIS A 43 3.79 1.50 17.31
C HIS A 43 4.01 1.27 15.81
N ILE A 44 4.26 2.34 15.04
CA ILE A 44 4.50 2.26 13.58
C ILE A 44 5.73 1.38 13.29
N ARG A 45 6.78 1.51 14.11
CA ARG A 45 8.00 0.71 13.99
C ARG A 45 7.73 -0.78 14.21
N GLN A 46 6.98 -1.13 15.26
CA GLN A 46 6.66 -2.52 15.57
C GLN A 46 5.76 -3.16 14.51
N ASP A 47 4.80 -2.40 13.98
CA ASP A 47 3.99 -2.87 12.86
C ASP A 47 4.82 -3.03 11.58
N GLY A 48 5.81 -2.16 11.38
CA GLY A 48 6.84 -2.32 10.37
C GLY A 48 7.65 -3.60 10.48
N GLU A 49 8.07 -3.98 11.70
CA GLU A 49 8.78 -5.24 11.95
C GLU A 49 7.90 -6.44 11.58
N LYS A 50 6.65 -6.47 12.07
CA LYS A 50 5.70 -7.56 11.76
C LYS A 50 5.47 -7.70 10.26
N GLU A 51 5.38 -6.58 9.54
CA GLU A 51 5.14 -6.60 8.09
C GLU A 51 6.37 -7.09 7.32
N LEU A 52 7.59 -6.72 7.75
CA LEU A 52 8.84 -7.23 7.18
C LEU A 52 9.03 -8.74 7.41
N GLU A 53 8.49 -9.29 8.49
CA GLU A 53 8.53 -10.72 8.84
C GLU A 53 7.43 -11.55 8.16
N ARG A 54 6.44 -10.88 7.57
CA ARG A 54 5.28 -11.55 6.99
C ARG A 54 5.65 -12.48 5.84
N ASP A 55 4.92 -13.60 5.73
CA ASP A 55 5.11 -14.56 4.65
C ASP A 55 4.95 -13.90 3.27
N ALA A 56 5.86 -14.24 2.34
CA ALA A 56 5.91 -13.63 1.02
C ALA A 56 4.66 -13.91 0.19
N MET A 57 4.03 -15.08 0.37
CA MET A 57 2.85 -15.45 -0.40
C MET A 57 1.59 -14.79 0.18
N ALA A 58 1.49 -14.68 1.50
CA ALA A 58 0.47 -13.86 2.15
C ALA A 58 0.59 -12.35 1.78
N LEU A 59 1.81 -11.84 1.66
CA LEU A 59 2.08 -10.50 1.13
C LEU A 59 1.58 -10.35 -0.31
N LEU A 60 1.93 -11.29 -1.19
CA LEU A 60 1.57 -11.23 -2.60
C LEU A 60 0.05 -11.22 -2.81
N TRP A 61 -0.69 -12.12 -2.16
CA TRP A 61 -2.15 -12.19 -2.32
C TRP A 61 -2.86 -10.93 -1.82
N SER A 62 -2.42 -10.38 -0.68
CA SER A 62 -2.93 -9.11 -0.18
C SER A 62 -2.61 -7.95 -1.12
N ALA A 63 -1.41 -7.93 -1.71
CA ALA A 63 -1.01 -6.92 -2.68
C ALA A 63 -1.79 -7.00 -4.00
N ILE A 64 -2.09 -8.21 -4.49
CA ILE A 64 -2.96 -8.40 -5.65
C ILE A 64 -4.37 -7.88 -5.35
N ALA A 65 -4.91 -8.21 -4.17
CA ALA A 65 -6.21 -7.69 -3.73
C ALA A 65 -6.21 -6.15 -3.65
N ALA A 66 -5.16 -5.54 -3.10
CA ALA A 66 -5.00 -4.08 -3.11
C ALA A 66 -4.99 -3.49 -4.53
N GLY A 67 -4.25 -4.09 -5.46
CA GLY A 67 -4.22 -3.65 -6.85
C GLY A 67 -5.59 -3.73 -7.53
N LEU A 68 -6.34 -4.80 -7.28
CA LEU A 68 -7.73 -4.94 -7.76
C LEU A 68 -8.64 -3.86 -7.16
N SER A 69 -8.55 -3.64 -5.86
CA SER A 69 -9.32 -2.61 -5.15
C SER A 69 -9.01 -1.20 -5.66
N MET A 70 -7.76 -0.91 -6.03
CA MET A 70 -7.40 0.36 -6.65
C MET A 70 -8.09 0.58 -8.00
N GLY A 71 -8.54 -0.48 -8.68
CA GLY A 71 -9.43 -0.38 -9.85
C GLY A 71 -10.74 0.36 -9.54
N ALA A 72 -11.24 0.31 -8.31
CA ALA A 72 -12.43 1.06 -7.89
C ALA A 72 -12.22 2.58 -7.97
N SER A 73 -11.00 3.09 -7.78
CA SER A 73 -10.68 4.51 -7.97
C SER A 73 -10.88 4.95 -9.41
N LEU A 74 -10.40 4.16 -10.38
CA LEU A 74 -10.59 4.45 -11.80
C LEU A 74 -12.06 4.31 -12.19
N LEU A 75 -12.73 3.27 -11.69
CA LEU A 75 -14.15 3.02 -11.92
C LEU A 75 -15.01 4.21 -11.48
N ALA A 76 -14.90 4.62 -10.22
CA ALA A 76 -15.69 5.72 -9.68
C ALA A 76 -15.38 7.04 -10.40
N LYS A 77 -14.10 7.33 -10.66
CA LYS A 77 -13.69 8.53 -11.38
C LYS A 77 -14.22 8.54 -12.82
N GLY A 78 -14.17 7.43 -13.54
CA GLY A 78 -14.68 7.34 -14.91
C GLY A 78 -16.20 7.42 -15.00
N ILE A 79 -16.93 6.77 -14.09
CA ILE A 79 -18.39 6.93 -14.01
C ILE A 79 -18.76 8.39 -13.75
N PHE A 80 -18.11 9.05 -12.79
CA PHE A 80 -18.35 10.48 -12.54
C PHE A 80 -17.98 11.35 -13.75
N HIS A 81 -16.93 11.01 -14.49
CA HIS A 81 -16.53 11.74 -15.70
C HIS A 81 -17.63 11.70 -16.77
N VAL A 82 -18.27 10.55 -16.98
CA VAL A 82 -19.36 10.38 -17.95
C VAL A 82 -20.65 11.03 -17.46
N GLU A 83 -21.07 10.72 -16.23
CA GLU A 83 -22.38 11.12 -15.72
C GLU A 83 -22.48 12.61 -15.33
N LEU A 84 -21.35 13.26 -15.05
CA LEU A 84 -21.30 14.68 -14.66
C LEU A 84 -20.85 15.59 -15.81
N GLU A 85 -20.79 15.08 -17.04
CA GLU A 85 -20.41 15.88 -18.20
C GLU A 85 -21.34 17.09 -18.34
N GLY A 86 -20.75 18.28 -18.51
CA GLY A 86 -21.49 19.55 -18.64
C GLY A 86 -21.98 20.16 -17.32
N VAL A 87 -21.77 19.50 -16.17
CA VAL A 87 -22.12 20.06 -14.85
C VAL A 87 -21.01 21.03 -14.37
N PRO A 88 -21.33 22.28 -14.02
CA PRO A 88 -20.36 23.20 -13.45
C PRO A 88 -19.73 22.64 -12.17
N GLY A 89 -18.41 22.47 -12.14
CA GLY A 89 -17.68 21.95 -10.98
C GLY A 89 -17.57 20.42 -10.90
N SER A 90 -17.96 19.68 -11.96
CA SER A 90 -17.87 18.21 -12.03
C SER A 90 -16.47 17.68 -11.65
N PHE A 91 -15.41 18.39 -12.05
CA PHE A 91 -14.02 18.03 -11.77
C PHE A 91 -13.72 17.76 -10.29
N LEU A 92 -14.36 18.48 -9.36
CA LEU A 92 -14.17 18.24 -7.92
C LEU A 92 -14.76 16.89 -7.50
N LEU A 93 -15.96 16.57 -8.00
CA LEU A 93 -16.64 15.31 -7.72
C LEU A 93 -15.90 14.13 -8.39
N GLU A 94 -15.43 14.31 -9.62
CA GLU A 94 -14.62 13.32 -10.33
C GLU A 94 -13.36 12.94 -9.53
N ASN A 95 -12.68 13.93 -8.93
CA ASN A 95 -11.50 13.67 -8.10
C ASN A 95 -11.83 12.99 -6.77
N LEU A 96 -13.04 13.17 -6.22
CA LEU A 96 -13.49 12.37 -5.08
C LEU A 96 -13.62 10.89 -5.44
N GLY A 97 -13.98 10.56 -6.69
CA GLY A 97 -14.01 9.18 -7.17
C GLY A 97 -12.68 8.44 -6.98
N TYR A 98 -11.55 9.14 -7.10
CA TYR A 98 -10.22 8.55 -6.89
C TYR A 98 -10.01 8.00 -5.46
N THR A 99 -10.73 8.53 -4.46
CA THR A 99 -10.58 8.11 -3.07
C THR A 99 -11.18 6.72 -2.77
N PHE A 100 -12.09 6.22 -3.61
CA PHE A 100 -12.82 4.98 -3.33
C PHE A 100 -11.91 3.75 -3.22
N GLY A 101 -10.92 3.60 -4.11
CA GLY A 101 -9.97 2.50 -4.03
C GLY A 101 -9.14 2.54 -2.75
N PHE A 102 -8.68 3.73 -2.35
CA PHE A 102 -7.97 3.91 -1.08
C PHE A 102 -8.85 3.55 0.13
N ILE A 103 -10.12 3.98 0.15
CA ILE A 103 -11.05 3.61 1.23
C ILE A 103 -11.18 2.08 1.33
N ILE A 104 -11.33 1.39 0.21
CA ILE A 104 -11.44 -0.08 0.19
C ILE A 104 -10.16 -0.72 0.73
N VAL A 105 -9.00 -0.30 0.21
CA VAL A 105 -7.68 -0.83 0.62
C VAL A 105 -7.46 -0.66 2.12
N ILE A 106 -7.73 0.53 2.64
CA ILE A 106 -7.54 0.87 4.06
C ILE A 106 -8.51 0.07 4.94
N MET A 107 -9.81 0.08 4.60
CA MET A 107 -10.82 -0.62 5.39
C MET A 107 -10.61 -2.15 5.40
N ALA A 108 -10.11 -2.69 4.28
CA ALA A 108 -9.81 -4.11 4.14
C ALA A 108 -8.40 -4.50 4.61
N ARG A 109 -7.57 -3.53 5.04
CA ARG A 109 -6.17 -3.74 5.46
C ARG A 109 -5.34 -4.47 4.40
N GLN A 110 -5.45 -4.03 3.14
CA GLN A 110 -4.76 -4.63 2.00
C GLN A 110 -3.38 -3.98 1.78
N GLN A 111 -2.43 -4.75 1.22
CA GLN A 111 -1.05 -4.28 1.10
C GLN A 111 -0.83 -3.38 -0.12
N LEU A 112 -0.76 -2.07 0.10
CA LEU A 112 -0.40 -1.12 -0.95
C LEU A 112 1.07 -0.69 -0.85
N PHE A 113 1.78 -0.68 -1.96
CA PHE A 113 3.20 -0.37 -2.02
C PHE A 113 3.53 1.00 -1.40
N THR A 114 2.73 2.02 -1.69
CA THR A 114 2.96 3.39 -1.22
C THR A 114 2.84 3.54 0.30
N GLU A 115 2.08 2.67 0.96
CA GLU A 115 1.92 2.66 2.43
C GLU A 115 3.16 2.08 3.14
N ASN A 116 3.82 1.11 2.50
CA ASN A 116 4.98 0.40 3.02
C ASN A 116 6.29 1.19 2.97
N THR A 117 6.22 2.50 2.80
CA THR A 117 7.41 3.35 2.76
C THR A 117 7.89 3.66 4.17
N VAL A 118 7.10 4.38 4.97
CA VAL A 118 7.50 4.76 6.33
C VAL A 118 7.53 3.56 7.27
N THR A 119 6.48 2.74 7.28
CA THR A 119 6.35 1.58 8.18
C THR A 119 7.50 0.60 8.01
N ALA A 120 7.85 0.22 6.78
CA ALA A 120 8.91 -0.76 6.54
C ALA A 120 10.33 -0.15 6.63
N VAL A 121 10.52 1.15 6.35
CA VAL A 121 11.85 1.77 6.41
C VAL A 121 12.28 2.07 7.84
N LEU A 122 11.34 2.39 8.75
CA LEU A 122 11.67 2.75 10.13
C LEU A 122 12.46 1.64 10.88
N PRO A 123 12.05 0.36 10.88
CA PRO A 123 12.83 -0.72 11.50
C PRO A 123 14.24 -0.85 10.92
N VAL A 124 14.37 -0.72 9.59
CA VAL A 124 15.66 -0.83 8.90
C VAL A 124 16.58 0.34 9.23
N MET A 125 16.04 1.55 9.38
CA MET A 125 16.83 2.72 9.79
C MET A 125 17.33 2.60 11.23
N GLN A 126 16.56 1.96 12.11
CA GLN A 126 16.97 1.76 13.49
C GLN A 126 18.12 0.74 13.60
N LYS A 127 18.07 -0.34 12.82
CA LYS A 127 19.16 -1.32 12.73
C LYS A 127 19.49 -1.64 11.27
N PRO A 128 20.39 -0.87 10.63
CA PRO A 128 20.67 -0.97 9.20
C PRO A 128 21.62 -2.14 8.90
N THR A 129 21.13 -3.37 9.03
CA THR A 129 21.87 -4.58 8.66
C THR A 129 21.50 -5.03 7.25
N MET A 130 22.40 -5.78 6.60
CA MET A 130 22.15 -6.32 5.26
C MET A 130 20.96 -7.28 5.23
N SER A 131 20.71 -7.99 6.33
CA SER A 131 19.51 -8.82 6.51
C SER A 131 18.24 -7.97 6.43
N ASN A 132 18.15 -6.92 7.25
CA ASN A 132 17.01 -6.00 7.29
C ASN A 132 16.77 -5.27 5.94
N VAL A 133 17.84 -4.87 5.25
CA VAL A 133 17.73 -4.30 3.89
C VAL A 133 17.21 -5.33 2.89
N GLY A 134 17.64 -6.59 3.00
CA GLY A 134 17.11 -7.69 2.19
C GLY A 134 15.62 -7.92 2.40
N LEU A 135 15.15 -7.90 3.66
CA LEU A 135 13.72 -8.00 4.01
C LEU A 135 12.90 -6.85 3.43
N LEU A 136 13.43 -5.63 3.46
CA LEU A 136 12.79 -4.46 2.87
C LEU A 136 12.64 -4.58 1.36
N ILE A 137 13.71 -4.95 0.66
CA ILE A 137 13.68 -5.14 -0.80
C ILE A 137 12.72 -6.27 -1.18
N ARG A 138 12.68 -7.36 -0.39
CA ARG A 138 11.72 -8.46 -0.55
C ARG A 138 10.28 -7.95 -0.45
N LEU A 139 9.96 -7.24 0.63
CA LEU A 139 8.63 -6.68 0.87
C LEU A 139 8.23 -5.76 -0.28
N TRP A 140 9.07 -4.78 -0.62
CA TRP A 140 8.81 -3.85 -1.71
C TRP A 140 8.62 -4.54 -3.05
N GLY A 141 9.49 -5.49 -3.39
CA GLY A 141 9.41 -6.23 -4.65
C GLY A 141 8.11 -7.04 -4.76
N VAL A 142 7.76 -7.78 -3.71
CA VAL A 142 6.53 -8.61 -3.68
C VAL A 142 5.28 -7.73 -3.75
N VAL A 143 5.21 -6.67 -2.94
CA VAL A 143 4.02 -5.81 -2.87
C VAL A 143 3.85 -5.01 -4.16
N LEU A 144 4.91 -4.42 -4.70
CA LEU A 144 4.85 -3.70 -5.97
C LEU A 144 4.40 -4.61 -7.12
N LEU A 145 4.97 -5.81 -7.21
CA LEU A 145 4.60 -6.79 -8.22
C LEU A 145 3.13 -7.20 -8.07
N GLY A 146 2.67 -7.49 -6.85
CA GLY A 146 1.27 -7.81 -6.57
C GLY A 146 0.32 -6.69 -6.95
N ASN A 147 0.63 -5.43 -6.60
CA ASN A 147 -0.21 -4.28 -6.95
C ASN A 147 -0.30 -4.08 -8.47
N ILE A 148 0.81 -4.22 -9.20
CA ILE A 148 0.84 -4.13 -10.67
C ILE A 148 0.00 -5.26 -11.29
N LEU A 149 0.13 -6.49 -10.80
CA LEU A 149 -0.66 -7.63 -11.27
C LEU A 149 -2.16 -7.41 -11.02
N GLY A 150 -2.55 -7.01 -9.81
CA GLY A 150 -3.94 -6.73 -9.47
C GLY A 150 -4.54 -5.60 -10.32
N THR A 151 -3.79 -4.52 -10.51
CA THR A 151 -4.21 -3.39 -11.36
C THR A 151 -4.32 -3.81 -12.83
N GLY A 152 -3.38 -4.64 -13.31
CA GLY A 152 -3.41 -5.20 -14.66
C GLY A 152 -4.62 -6.10 -14.91
N ILE A 153 -4.99 -6.94 -13.93
CA ILE A 153 -6.21 -7.77 -14.00
C ILE A 153 -7.46 -6.88 -14.03
N ALA A 154 -7.52 -5.85 -13.19
CA ALA A 154 -8.65 -4.90 -13.19
C ALA A 154 -8.76 -4.17 -14.53
N ALA A 155 -7.65 -3.66 -15.07
CA ALA A 155 -7.62 -3.01 -16.38
C ALA A 155 -8.07 -3.95 -17.51
N TRP A 156 -7.57 -5.20 -17.51
CA TRP A 156 -8.01 -6.22 -18.46
C TRP A 156 -9.52 -6.49 -18.35
N ALA A 157 -10.05 -6.59 -17.14
CA ALA A 157 -11.48 -6.79 -16.93
C ALA A 157 -12.31 -5.60 -17.45
N PHE A 158 -11.87 -4.37 -17.19
CA PHE A 158 -12.58 -3.16 -17.61
C PHE A 158 -12.59 -2.99 -19.14
N GLU A 159 -11.51 -3.37 -19.81
CA GLU A 159 -11.39 -3.26 -21.26
C GLU A 159 -12.17 -4.36 -22.00
N TYR A 160 -12.00 -5.62 -21.59
CA TYR A 160 -12.45 -6.77 -22.40
C TYR A 160 -13.76 -7.41 -21.93
N MET A 161 -14.12 -7.30 -20.65
CA MET A 161 -15.39 -7.87 -20.20
C MET A 161 -16.56 -6.94 -20.56
N PRO A 162 -17.76 -7.48 -20.83
CA PRO A 162 -18.95 -6.68 -21.13
C PRO A 162 -19.57 -6.09 -19.84
N ILE A 163 -18.76 -5.37 -19.05
CA ILE A 163 -19.18 -4.75 -17.78
C ILE A 163 -19.63 -3.29 -18.01
N PHE A 164 -18.97 -2.59 -18.93
CA PHE A 164 -19.17 -1.15 -19.17
C PHE A 164 -19.61 -0.85 -20.60
N ASN A 165 -20.34 0.24 -20.80
CA ASN A 165 -20.63 0.75 -22.15
C ASN A 165 -19.35 1.34 -22.80
N GLU A 166 -19.43 1.68 -24.08
CA GLU A 166 -18.30 2.24 -24.84
C GLU A 166 -17.84 3.58 -24.26
N GLU A 167 -18.77 4.47 -23.92
CA GLU A 167 -18.48 5.79 -23.34
C GLU A 167 -17.66 5.72 -22.04
N THR A 168 -18.00 4.80 -21.14
CA THR A 168 -17.26 4.61 -19.87
C THR A 168 -15.86 4.04 -20.11
N ARG A 169 -15.69 3.15 -21.10
CA ARG A 169 -14.37 2.63 -21.47
C ARG A 169 -13.49 3.72 -22.06
N ASP A 170 -14.05 4.53 -22.96
CA ASP A 170 -13.36 5.69 -23.53
C ASP A 170 -12.93 6.68 -22.44
N ALA A 171 -13.77 6.91 -21.43
CA ALA A 171 -13.42 7.72 -20.27
C ALA A 171 -12.22 7.13 -19.50
N PHE A 172 -12.17 5.82 -19.27
CA PHE A 172 -11.02 5.18 -18.62
C PHE A 172 -9.72 5.36 -19.41
N VAL A 173 -9.77 5.14 -20.72
CA VAL A 173 -8.60 5.32 -21.61
C VAL A 173 -8.15 6.78 -21.59
N LYS A 174 -9.08 7.74 -21.70
CA LYS A 174 -8.78 9.17 -21.68
C LYS A 174 -8.13 9.59 -20.37
N ILE A 175 -8.67 9.17 -19.22
CA ILE A 175 -8.09 9.43 -17.90
C ILE A 175 -6.66 8.86 -17.82
N GLY A 176 -6.43 7.64 -18.30
CA GLY A 176 -5.10 7.02 -18.33
C GLY A 176 -4.12 7.79 -19.22
N MET A 177 -4.54 8.17 -20.43
CA MET A 177 -3.72 8.92 -21.39
C MET A 177 -3.39 10.33 -20.91
N ASP A 178 -4.28 10.98 -20.15
CA ASP A 178 -4.00 12.28 -19.55
C ASP A 178 -2.83 12.23 -18.56
N VAL A 179 -2.68 11.13 -17.81
CA VAL A 179 -1.52 10.94 -16.92
C VAL A 179 -0.21 10.80 -17.71
N MET A 180 -0.26 10.16 -18.88
CA MET A 180 0.91 9.93 -19.74
C MET A 180 1.45 11.19 -20.43
N LYS A 181 0.75 12.33 -20.31
CA LYS A 181 1.22 13.63 -20.82
C LYS A 181 2.37 14.21 -19.99
N ASN A 182 2.52 13.80 -18.74
CA ASN A 182 3.57 14.29 -17.86
C ASN A 182 4.95 13.79 -18.31
N THR A 183 5.95 14.67 -18.28
CA THR A 183 7.36 14.29 -18.47
C THR A 183 7.86 13.45 -17.28
N PRO A 184 8.96 12.69 -17.44
CA PRO A 184 9.52 11.90 -16.33
C PRO A 184 9.83 12.73 -15.07
N SER A 185 10.31 13.96 -15.24
CA SER A 185 10.58 14.88 -14.12
C SER A 185 9.31 15.34 -13.42
N GLU A 186 8.23 15.62 -14.17
CA GLU A 186 6.93 16.01 -13.59
C GLU A 186 6.29 14.83 -12.85
N MET A 187 6.36 13.62 -13.43
CA MET A 187 5.90 12.40 -12.76
C MET A 187 6.65 12.17 -11.45
N PHE A 188 7.98 12.34 -11.45
CA PHE A 188 8.80 12.21 -10.25
C PHE A 188 8.42 13.24 -9.18
N ALA A 189 8.25 14.51 -9.55
CA ALA A 189 7.83 15.56 -8.62
C ALA A 189 6.43 15.29 -8.02
N ASN A 190 5.47 14.88 -8.87
CA ASN A 190 4.12 14.51 -8.43
C ASN A 190 4.13 13.29 -7.50
N ALA A 191 5.02 12.32 -7.76
CA ALA A 191 5.20 11.14 -6.92
C ALA A 191 5.73 11.47 -5.53
N ILE A 192 6.60 12.48 -5.38
CA ILE A 192 7.08 12.94 -4.06
C ILE A 192 5.92 13.47 -3.21
N ILE A 193 5.09 14.35 -3.78
CA ILE A 193 3.94 14.92 -3.06
C ILE A 193 2.92 13.83 -2.72
N SER A 194 2.63 12.95 -3.67
CA SER A 194 1.71 11.82 -3.45
C SER A 194 2.23 10.87 -2.38
N GLY A 195 3.53 10.52 -2.43
CA GLY A 195 4.19 9.69 -1.43
C GLY A 195 4.17 10.32 -0.04
N TRP A 196 4.39 11.64 0.06
CA TRP A 196 4.28 12.36 1.32
C TRP A 196 2.86 12.28 1.91
N LEU A 197 1.81 12.47 1.10
CA LEU A 197 0.42 12.37 1.57
C LEU A 197 0.11 10.98 2.13
N ILE A 198 0.48 9.92 1.41
CA ILE A 198 0.27 8.54 1.89
C ILE A 198 1.12 8.25 3.14
N ALA A 199 2.38 8.69 3.17
CA ALA A 199 3.23 8.55 4.34
C ALA A 199 2.63 9.23 5.57
N THR A 200 2.08 10.45 5.43
CA THR A 200 1.44 11.17 6.55
C THR A 200 0.18 10.46 7.06
N MET A 201 -0.55 9.76 6.19
CA MET A 201 -1.76 9.02 6.56
C MET A 201 -1.48 7.93 7.61
N VAL A 202 -0.33 7.26 7.52
CA VAL A 202 0.10 6.24 8.49
C VAL A 202 0.12 6.79 9.92
N TRP A 203 0.51 8.05 10.09
CA TRP A 203 0.55 8.72 11.40
C TRP A 203 -0.81 9.18 11.91
N MET A 204 -1.83 9.18 11.05
CA MET A 204 -3.18 9.67 11.37
C MET A 204 -4.11 8.56 11.86
N PHE A 205 -3.74 7.29 11.69
CA PHE A 205 -4.54 6.19 12.23
C PHE A 205 -4.45 6.19 13.76
N PRO A 206 -5.58 6.34 14.48
CA PRO A 206 -5.58 6.24 15.92
C PRO A 206 -5.20 4.81 16.33
N ALA A 207 -4.28 4.69 17.29
CA ALA A 207 -3.97 3.45 17.99
C ALA A 207 -5.20 2.95 18.79
#